data_AF-A0A8J5AP53-F1
#
_entry.id   AF-A0A8J5AP53-F1
#
_cell.length_a   1.000
_cell.length_b   1.000
_cell.length_c   1.000
_cell.angle_alpha   90.00
_cell.angle_beta   90.00
_cell.angle_gamma   90.00
#
_symmetry.space_group_name_H-M   'P 1'
#
loop_
_entity.id
_entity.type
_entity.pdbx_description
1 polymer ?
#
loop_
_entity_poly.entity_id
_entity_poly.type
_entity_poly.pdbx_seq_one_letter_code
_entity_poly.pdbx_strand_id
1 'polypeptide(L)'
;MDEYLAKKYGSKPKKTKKRKVVEDTDVDTAPIVQSQPQQPAQPPRAKGGWKTLSGKTVDPVEETVYRDASGNVISVDEQISVLQQRQQEKEAAERRKKENLLGAVQVEEAKKRQAKEEAMKNTKVTVSIDDKEYNEERQNRAVYADPAAKFGKATSKVTSTSSGGALPSYTGSFPSNRFNIKPGCLWDGNDRSNGFEAKWLSRQEEMKRQADVEYQNEMDF
;
A
#
# COMPACT_ATOMS: atom_id res chain seq x y z
N MET A 1 -10.47 10.07 30.99
CA MET A 1 -9.63 10.76 29.97
C MET A 1 -10.42 11.14 28.72
N ASP A 2 -11.51 10.43 28.40
CA ASP A 2 -12.26 10.63 27.15
C ASP A 2 -13.16 11.89 27.10
N GLU A 3 -13.58 12.42 28.25
CA GLU A 3 -14.39 13.66 28.29
C GLU A 3 -13.60 14.93 27.93
N TYR A 4 -12.27 14.95 28.14
CA TYR A 4 -11.46 16.15 27.95
C TYR A 4 -11.14 16.42 26.47
N LEU A 5 -11.05 15.37 25.64
CA LEU A 5 -10.83 15.52 24.19
C LEU A 5 -12.09 15.98 23.44
N ALA A 6 -13.29 15.58 23.89
CA ALA A 6 -14.55 15.91 23.23
C ALA A 6 -14.91 17.40 23.34
N LYS A 7 -14.48 18.08 24.41
CA LYS A 7 -14.80 19.49 24.69
C LYS A 7 -13.90 20.48 23.94
N LYS A 8 -12.71 20.04 23.50
CA LYS A 8 -11.76 20.87 22.73
C LYS A 8 -11.85 20.67 21.22
N TYR A 9 -12.30 19.50 20.77
CA TYR A 9 -12.38 19.13 19.36
C TYR A 9 -13.78 18.58 19.07
N GLY A 10 -14.71 19.47 18.70
CA GLY A 10 -16.09 19.09 18.40
C GLY A 10 -16.17 17.93 17.39
N SER A 11 -16.96 16.92 17.74
CA SER A 11 -17.24 15.75 16.90
C SER A 11 -17.97 16.18 15.63
N LYS A 12 -17.30 16.09 14.48
CA LYS A 12 -17.93 16.32 13.16
C LYS A 12 -18.61 15.04 12.69
N PRO A 13 -19.86 15.08 12.19
CA PRO A 13 -20.52 13.89 11.67
C PRO A 13 -19.83 13.37 10.40
N LYS A 14 -19.52 12.08 10.37
CA LYS A 14 -18.91 11.39 9.22
C LYS A 14 -19.93 11.32 8.08
N LYS A 15 -19.67 12.00 6.95
CA LYS A 15 -20.44 11.83 5.72
C LYS A 15 -20.10 10.48 5.07
N THR A 16 -21.08 9.60 4.95
CA THR A 16 -20.99 8.33 4.21
C THR A 16 -21.06 8.61 2.71
N LYS A 17 -19.94 8.45 2.00
CA LYS A 17 -19.95 8.40 0.53
C LYS A 17 -20.35 6.99 0.10
N LYS A 18 -21.51 6.86 -0.56
CA LYS A 18 -21.87 5.63 -1.27
C LYS A 18 -20.87 5.41 -2.40
N ARG A 19 -20.15 4.29 -2.37
CA ARG A 19 -19.29 3.83 -3.48
C ARG A 19 -20.19 3.31 -4.59
N LYS A 20 -20.02 3.84 -5.81
CA LYS A 20 -20.60 3.28 -7.03
C LYS A 20 -19.71 2.10 -7.43
N VAL A 21 -20.28 0.90 -7.50
CA VAL A 21 -19.62 -0.29 -8.04
C VAL A 21 -19.46 -0.08 -9.53
N VAL A 22 -18.23 -0.15 -10.03
CA VAL A 22 -17.92 -0.25 -11.45
C VAL A 22 -17.52 -1.70 -11.64
N GLU A 23 -18.30 -2.42 -12.45
CA GLU A 23 -17.98 -3.77 -12.90
C GLU A 23 -16.85 -3.67 -13.92
N ASP A 24 -15.69 -4.20 -13.56
CA ASP A 24 -14.60 -4.45 -14.50
C ASP A 24 -14.94 -5.74 -15.26
N THR A 25 -15.20 -5.62 -16.56
CA THR A 25 -15.25 -6.77 -17.47
C THR A 25 -13.95 -6.77 -18.26
N ASP A 26 -13.18 -7.82 -18.05
CA ASP A 26 -12.02 -8.17 -18.87
C ASP A 26 -12.45 -8.41 -20.34
N VAL A 27 -11.59 -8.04 -21.29
CA VAL A 27 -11.12 -8.83 -22.45
C VAL A 27 -10.56 -7.85 -23.49
N ASP A 28 -9.24 -7.77 -23.61
CA ASP A 28 -8.58 -7.18 -24.78
C ASP A 28 -7.84 -8.28 -25.55
N THR A 29 -8.59 -8.92 -26.46
CA THR A 29 -8.01 -9.55 -27.65
C THR A 29 -7.95 -8.47 -28.73
N ALA A 30 -6.74 -8.06 -29.11
CA ALA A 30 -6.53 -7.05 -30.13
C ALA A 30 -6.88 -7.58 -31.54
N PRO A 31 -7.69 -6.87 -32.36
CA PRO A 31 -7.71 -7.10 -33.79
C PRO A 31 -6.73 -6.17 -34.51
N ILE A 32 -5.94 -6.78 -35.40
CA ILE A 32 -5.07 -6.12 -36.39
C ILE A 32 -5.93 -5.25 -37.32
N VAL A 33 -5.66 -3.95 -37.37
CA VAL A 33 -6.32 -3.00 -38.29
C VAL A 33 -5.41 -2.73 -39.48
N GLN A 34 -5.84 -3.17 -40.67
CA GLN A 34 -5.29 -2.76 -41.96
C GLN A 34 -5.64 -1.29 -42.22
N SER A 35 -4.63 -0.46 -42.47
CA SER A 35 -4.78 0.95 -42.80
C SER A 35 -5.24 1.14 -44.26
N GLN A 36 -6.45 1.68 -44.44
CA GLN A 36 -6.91 2.28 -45.71
C GLN A 36 -6.63 3.79 -45.71
N PRO A 37 -6.29 4.40 -46.87
CA PRO A 37 -6.03 5.83 -46.95
C PRO A 37 -7.33 6.65 -46.84
N GLN A 38 -7.35 7.59 -45.89
CA GLN A 38 -8.46 8.52 -45.66
C GLN A 38 -8.49 9.63 -46.73
N GLN A 39 -9.66 9.85 -47.34
CA GLN A 39 -9.95 11.03 -48.15
C GLN A 39 -10.15 12.28 -47.27
N PRO A 40 -9.83 13.50 -47.76
CA PRO A 40 -9.97 14.72 -46.97
C PRO A 40 -11.43 15.03 -46.61
N ALA A 41 -11.66 15.31 -45.32
CA ALA A 41 -12.96 15.61 -44.75
C ALA A 41 -13.57 16.91 -45.32
N GLN A 42 -14.84 16.85 -45.72
CA GLN A 42 -15.61 18.04 -46.10
C GLN A 42 -15.97 18.89 -44.87
N PRO A 43 -16.11 20.23 -45.01
CA PRO A 43 -16.44 21.11 -43.89
C PRO A 43 -17.83 20.80 -43.31
N PRO A 44 -18.04 20.99 -42.00
CA PRO A 44 -19.31 20.66 -41.36
C PRO A 44 -20.42 21.57 -41.88
N ARG A 45 -21.45 20.95 -42.46
CA ARG A 45 -22.70 21.60 -42.86
C ARG A 45 -23.41 22.11 -41.61
N ALA A 46 -23.60 23.43 -41.52
CA ALA A 46 -24.34 24.07 -40.43
C ALA A 46 -25.73 23.43 -40.28
N LYS A 47 -25.95 22.75 -39.15
CA LYS A 47 -27.26 22.26 -38.74
C LYS A 47 -27.77 23.10 -37.58
N GLY A 48 -28.46 24.18 -37.92
CA GLY A 48 -29.50 24.72 -37.06
C GLY A 48 -30.63 23.70 -37.00
N GLY A 49 -30.64 22.86 -35.96
CA GLY A 49 -31.64 21.83 -35.74
C GLY A 49 -32.25 22.01 -34.35
N TRP A 50 -33.45 22.60 -34.31
CA TRP A 50 -34.25 22.65 -33.11
C TRP A 50 -34.57 21.21 -32.67
N LYS A 51 -34.10 20.83 -31.47
CA LYS A 51 -34.53 19.58 -30.81
C LYS A 51 -35.78 19.88 -29.98
N THR A 52 -36.93 19.45 -30.47
CA THR A 52 -38.17 19.45 -29.69
C THR A 52 -38.22 18.21 -28.80
N LEU A 53 -38.08 18.40 -27.48
CA LEU A 53 -38.45 17.40 -26.49
C LEU A 53 -39.74 17.86 -25.80
N SER A 54 -40.86 17.21 -26.15
CA SER A 54 -42.13 17.21 -25.41
C SER A 54 -42.63 18.58 -24.87
N GLY A 55 -43.38 19.31 -25.69
CA GLY A 55 -44.60 20.05 -25.27
C GLY A 55 -44.52 21.16 -24.21
N LYS A 56 -43.35 21.60 -23.75
CA LYS A 56 -43.19 22.82 -22.95
C LYS A 56 -42.04 23.64 -23.52
N THR A 57 -42.38 24.82 -24.04
CA THR A 57 -41.44 25.84 -24.50
C THR A 57 -40.65 26.34 -23.30
N VAL A 58 -39.47 25.78 -23.08
CA VAL A 58 -38.44 26.37 -22.24
C VAL A 58 -37.71 27.36 -23.15
N ASP A 59 -37.76 28.65 -22.82
CA ASP A 59 -37.02 29.69 -23.53
C ASP A 59 -35.54 29.28 -23.63
N PRO A 60 -34.88 29.47 -24.79
CA PRO A 60 -33.48 29.12 -24.94
C PRO A 60 -32.69 29.92 -23.90
N VAL A 61 -32.12 29.21 -22.92
CA VAL A 61 -31.26 29.81 -21.92
C VAL A 61 -30.12 30.49 -22.69
N GLU A 62 -30.01 31.81 -22.57
CA GLU A 62 -28.99 32.60 -23.26
C GLU A 62 -27.59 32.01 -22.96
N GLU A 63 -26.86 31.59 -24.00
CA GLU A 63 -25.53 31.00 -23.84
C GLU A 63 -24.55 32.06 -23.34
N THR A 64 -23.98 31.84 -22.15
CA THR A 64 -23.02 32.78 -21.56
C THR A 64 -21.65 32.58 -22.21
N VAL A 65 -21.21 33.55 -23.01
CA VAL A 65 -19.92 33.53 -23.71
C VAL A 65 -18.84 34.17 -22.83
N TYR A 66 -17.82 33.39 -22.46
CA TYR A 66 -16.66 33.89 -21.72
C TYR A 66 -15.56 34.36 -22.69
N ARG A 67 -14.92 35.50 -22.38
CA ARG A 67 -13.85 36.09 -23.20
C ARG A 67 -12.59 36.37 -22.37
N ASP A 68 -11.42 36.29 -23.00
CA ASP A 68 -10.16 36.70 -22.38
C ASP A 68 -9.99 38.23 -22.38
N ALA A 69 -8.96 38.74 -21.67
CA ALA A 69 -8.66 40.18 -21.61
C ALA A 69 -8.29 40.79 -22.98
N SER A 70 -7.96 39.96 -23.96
CA SER A 70 -7.71 40.32 -25.37
C SER A 70 -8.95 40.20 -26.26
N GLY A 71 -10.11 39.81 -25.71
CA GLY A 71 -11.39 39.71 -26.40
C GLY A 71 -11.67 38.39 -27.13
N ASN A 72 -10.79 37.38 -27.06
CA ASN A 72 -11.02 36.08 -27.70
C ASN A 72 -12.05 35.26 -26.91
N VAL A 73 -12.92 34.54 -27.62
CA VAL A 73 -13.90 33.64 -27.01
C VAL A 73 -13.17 32.43 -26.44
N ILE A 74 -13.28 32.21 -25.14
CA ILE A 74 -12.68 31.07 -24.46
C ILE A 74 -13.73 29.97 -24.33
N SER A 75 -13.43 28.78 -24.84
CA SER A 75 -14.26 27.60 -24.61
C SER A 75 -14.25 27.24 -23.10
N VAL A 76 -15.44 27.14 -22.50
CA VAL A 76 -15.60 26.78 -21.08
C VAL A 76 -15.11 25.35 -20.82
N ASP A 77 -15.36 24.45 -21.77
CA ASP A 77 -14.97 23.03 -21.66
C ASP A 77 -13.44 22.86 -21.66
N GLU A 78 -12.73 23.66 -22.46
CA GLU A 78 -11.26 23.65 -22.49
C GLU A 78 -10.68 24.15 -21.16
N GLN A 79 -11.22 25.22 -20.58
CA GLN A 79 -10.80 25.71 -19.26
C GLN A 79 -11.05 24.66 -18.16
N ILE A 80 -12.20 23.97 -18.19
CA ILE A 80 -12.52 22.90 -17.25
C ILE A 80 -11.52 21.76 -17.41
N SER A 81 -11.18 21.34 -18.63
CA SER A 81 -10.21 20.27 -18.87
C SER A 81 -8.80 20.63 -18.37
N VAL A 82 -8.36 21.88 -18.58
CA VAL A 82 -7.04 22.35 -18.12
C VAL A 82 -7.00 22.41 -16.59
N LEU A 83 -8.08 22.87 -15.96
CA LEU A 83 -8.20 22.86 -14.50
C LEU A 83 -8.23 21.44 -13.92
N GLN A 84 -8.94 20.51 -14.57
CA GLN A 84 -8.98 19.10 -14.18
C GLN A 84 -7.61 18.44 -14.34
N GLN A 85 -6.92 18.63 -15.46
CA GLN A 85 -5.56 18.12 -15.67
C GLN A 85 -4.60 18.67 -14.62
N ARG A 86 -4.65 19.98 -14.34
CA ARG A 86 -3.84 20.61 -13.30
C ARG A 86 -4.16 20.07 -11.90
N GLN A 87 -5.42 19.74 -11.61
CA GLN A 87 -5.80 19.10 -10.35
C GLN A 87 -5.27 17.66 -10.27
N GLN A 88 -5.40 16.88 -11.34
CA GLN A 88 -4.88 15.51 -11.41
C GLN A 88 -3.35 15.47 -11.28
N GLU A 89 -2.63 16.38 -11.94
CA GLU A 89 -1.17 16.47 -11.82
C GLU A 89 -0.74 16.83 -10.39
N LYS A 90 -1.43 17.77 -9.75
CA LYS A 90 -1.20 18.10 -8.33
C LYS A 90 -1.47 16.88 -7.44
N GLU A 91 -2.56 16.17 -7.65
CA GLU A 91 -2.89 14.98 -6.86
C GLU A 91 -1.87 13.86 -7.08
N ALA A 92 -1.44 13.63 -8.33
CA ALA A 92 -0.41 12.67 -8.67
C ALA A 92 0.94 13.03 -8.04
N ALA A 93 1.32 14.32 -8.05
CA ALA A 93 2.53 14.81 -7.40
C ALA A 93 2.46 14.64 -5.88
N GLU A 94 1.31 14.92 -5.25
CA GLU A 94 1.11 14.67 -3.82
C GLU A 94 1.14 13.18 -3.48
N ARG A 95 0.56 12.33 -4.33
CA ARG A 95 0.59 10.87 -4.17
C ARG A 95 2.02 10.35 -4.25
N ARG A 96 2.78 10.77 -5.26
CA ARG A 96 4.21 10.43 -5.41
C ARG A 96 5.04 10.90 -4.22
N LYS A 97 4.77 12.11 -3.69
CA LYS A 97 5.43 12.60 -2.46
C LYS A 97 5.13 11.70 -1.26
N LYS A 98 3.89 11.26 -1.09
CA LYS A 98 3.48 10.36 -0.01
C LYS A 98 4.11 8.97 -0.16
N GLU A 99 4.15 8.44 -1.38
CA GLU A 99 4.78 7.16 -1.69
C GLU A 99 6.28 7.18 -1.44
N ASN A 100 6.97 8.25 -1.84
CA ASN A 100 8.41 8.42 -1.59
C ASN A 100 8.74 8.57 -0.10
N LEU A 101 7.80 9.06 0.72
CA LEU A 101 7.98 9.17 2.17
C LEU A 101 7.81 7.82 2.88
N LEU A 102 7.15 6.85 2.23
CA LEU A 102 6.89 5.54 2.80
C LEU A 102 8.15 4.68 2.77
N GLY A 103 8.38 3.89 3.84
CA GLY A 103 9.54 3.01 3.90
C GLY A 103 9.42 1.84 2.92
N ALA A 104 10.52 1.47 2.26
CA ALA A 104 10.55 0.34 1.32
C ALA A 104 10.05 -0.97 1.96
N VAL A 105 10.44 -1.24 3.22
CA VAL A 105 9.97 -2.44 3.96
C VAL A 105 8.46 -2.43 4.15
N GLN A 106 7.85 -1.27 4.41
CA GLN A 106 6.40 -1.15 4.61
C GLN A 106 5.65 -1.39 3.29
N VAL A 107 6.19 -0.92 2.17
CA VAL A 107 5.65 -1.18 0.84
C VAL A 107 5.71 -2.68 0.52
N GLU A 108 6.86 -3.31 0.75
CA GLU A 108 7.03 -4.74 0.51
C GLU A 108 6.16 -5.61 1.43
N GLU A 109 6.01 -5.21 2.69
CA GLU A 109 5.10 -5.89 3.62
C GLU A 109 3.63 -5.74 3.21
N ALA A 110 3.22 -4.56 2.73
CA ALA A 110 1.87 -4.35 2.21
C ALA A 110 1.59 -5.23 0.98
N LYS A 111 2.55 -5.32 0.04
CA LYS A 111 2.45 -6.22 -1.12
C LYS A 111 2.39 -7.69 -0.70
N LYS A 112 3.27 -8.12 0.21
CA LYS A 112 3.26 -9.50 0.74
C LYS A 112 1.95 -9.83 1.45
N ARG A 113 1.38 -8.86 2.17
CA ARG A 113 0.07 -9.04 2.81
C ARG A 113 -1.05 -9.18 1.77
N GLN A 114 -1.07 -8.35 0.73
CA GLN A 114 -2.04 -8.48 -0.37
C GLN A 114 -1.92 -9.84 -1.07
N ALA A 115 -0.70 -10.25 -1.42
CA ALA A 115 -0.46 -11.56 -2.04
C ALA A 115 -0.90 -12.72 -1.12
N LYS A 116 -0.67 -12.61 0.19
CA LYS A 116 -1.17 -13.58 1.18
C LYS A 116 -2.69 -13.59 1.24
N GLU A 117 -3.35 -12.44 1.25
CA GLU A 117 -4.81 -12.35 1.25
C GLU A 117 -5.42 -12.96 -0.01
N GLU A 118 -4.80 -12.74 -1.17
CA GLU A 118 -5.21 -13.35 -2.44
C GLU A 118 -5.02 -14.87 -2.45
N ALA A 119 -3.88 -15.35 -1.95
CA ALA A 119 -3.66 -16.78 -1.77
C ALA A 119 -4.70 -17.38 -0.80
N MET A 120 -4.96 -16.70 0.32
CA MET A 120 -5.91 -17.16 1.35
C MET A 120 -7.34 -17.32 0.83
N LYS A 121 -7.76 -16.50 -0.15
CA LYS A 121 -9.09 -16.64 -0.79
C LYS A 121 -9.29 -18.01 -1.44
N ASN A 122 -8.21 -18.63 -1.93
CA ASN A 122 -8.25 -19.90 -2.64
C ASN A 122 -7.81 -21.09 -1.79
N THR A 123 -7.24 -20.87 -0.59
CA THR A 123 -6.81 -21.93 0.31
C THR A 123 -7.93 -22.44 1.20
N LYS A 124 -7.81 -23.70 1.64
CA LYS A 124 -8.72 -24.29 2.63
C LYS A 124 -8.42 -23.75 4.04
N VAL A 125 -9.45 -23.68 4.89
CA VAL A 125 -9.34 -23.20 6.28
C VAL A 125 -8.67 -24.24 7.19
N THR A 126 -8.86 -25.54 6.91
CA THR A 126 -8.34 -26.65 7.72
C THR A 126 -7.09 -27.24 7.08
N VAL A 127 -6.11 -27.61 7.91
CA VAL A 127 -4.92 -28.34 7.48
C VAL A 127 -5.14 -29.85 7.70
N SER A 128 -4.97 -30.65 6.65
CA SER A 128 -5.02 -32.12 6.68
C SER A 128 -3.63 -32.72 6.85
N ILE A 129 -3.58 -33.99 7.26
CA ILE A 129 -2.33 -34.78 7.36
C ILE A 129 -1.65 -34.89 5.99
N ASP A 130 -2.44 -34.96 4.92
CA ASP A 130 -1.95 -35.12 3.55
C ASP A 130 -1.63 -33.78 2.85
N ASP A 131 -1.72 -32.64 3.54
CA ASP A 131 -1.48 -31.34 2.92
C ASP A 131 0.00 -31.16 2.54
N LYS A 132 0.24 -31.14 1.23
CA LYS A 132 1.58 -31.11 0.64
C LYS A 132 2.41 -29.90 1.08
N GLU A 133 1.86 -28.69 0.96
CA GLU A 133 2.57 -27.45 1.29
C GLU A 133 3.01 -27.40 2.76
N TYR A 134 2.12 -27.79 3.67
CA TYR A 134 2.41 -27.83 5.10
C TYR A 134 3.46 -28.89 5.45
N ASN A 135 3.37 -30.07 4.83
CA ASN A 135 4.33 -31.14 5.03
C ASN A 135 5.72 -30.77 4.49
N GLU A 136 5.79 -30.12 3.33
CA GLU A 136 7.04 -29.60 2.78
C GLU A 136 7.66 -28.53 3.69
N GLU A 137 6.88 -27.60 4.24
CA GLU A 137 7.38 -26.61 5.20
C GLU A 137 7.96 -27.28 6.46
N ARG A 138 7.26 -28.29 7.02
CA ARG A 138 7.75 -29.02 8.20
C ARG A 138 9.03 -29.79 7.91
N GLN A 139 9.15 -30.43 6.74
CA GLN A 139 10.34 -31.18 6.35
C GLN A 139 11.55 -30.25 6.16
N ASN A 140 11.32 -29.02 5.66
CA ASN A 140 12.37 -28.03 5.47
C ASN A 140 12.83 -27.36 6.79
N ARG A 141 12.10 -27.53 7.90
CA ARG A 141 12.48 -26.95 9.19
C ARG A 141 13.67 -27.71 9.79
N ALA A 142 14.79 -27.01 9.95
CA ALA A 142 15.96 -27.56 10.61
C ALA A 142 15.67 -27.93 12.07
N VAL A 143 15.96 -29.18 12.44
CA VAL A 143 15.83 -29.68 13.81
C VAL A 143 17.16 -29.52 14.53
N TYR A 144 17.13 -28.90 15.71
CA TYR A 144 18.32 -28.78 16.55
C TYR A 144 18.73 -30.14 17.10
N ALA A 145 20.03 -30.45 17.04
CA ALA A 145 20.63 -31.73 17.46
C ALA A 145 20.26 -32.97 16.61
N ASP A 146 19.83 -32.81 15.37
CA ASP A 146 19.66 -33.94 14.45
C ASP A 146 21.03 -34.46 13.94
N PRO A 147 21.41 -35.74 14.20
CA PRO A 147 22.64 -36.31 13.65
C PRO A 147 22.64 -36.37 12.11
N ALA A 148 21.48 -36.50 11.46
CA ALA A 148 21.36 -36.52 10.01
C ALA A 148 21.61 -35.14 9.37
N ALA A 149 21.48 -34.05 10.13
CA ALA A 149 21.76 -32.70 9.65
C ALA A 149 23.21 -32.51 9.18
N LYS A 150 24.16 -33.35 9.66
CA LYS A 150 25.56 -33.37 9.19
C LYS A 150 25.72 -33.93 7.78
N PHE A 151 24.80 -34.81 7.36
CA PHE A 151 24.83 -35.50 6.07
C PHE A 151 23.90 -34.87 5.04
N GLY A 152 22.91 -34.07 5.48
CA GLY A 152 22.08 -33.29 4.59
C GLY A 152 22.93 -32.33 3.75
N LYS A 153 22.58 -32.17 2.46
CA LYS A 153 23.07 -31.02 1.67
C LYS A 153 22.77 -29.79 2.50
N ALA A 154 23.77 -28.98 2.83
CA ALA A 154 23.59 -27.72 3.54
C ALA A 154 22.53 -26.92 2.78
N THR A 155 21.26 -27.00 3.21
CA THR A 155 20.16 -26.22 2.67
C THR A 155 20.58 -24.81 2.99
N SER A 156 21.09 -24.12 1.96
CA SER A 156 21.85 -22.88 2.01
C SER A 156 21.41 -22.10 3.24
N LYS A 157 22.23 -22.19 4.31
CA LYS A 157 21.99 -21.59 5.63
C LYS A 157 21.35 -20.26 5.35
N VAL A 158 20.03 -20.13 5.55
CA VAL A 158 19.19 -19.02 5.04
C VAL A 158 20.00 -17.77 5.24
N THR A 159 20.73 -17.39 4.19
CA THR A 159 21.68 -16.31 4.34
C THR A 159 20.71 -15.18 4.43
N SER A 160 20.75 -14.46 5.54
CA SER A 160 20.05 -13.20 5.68
C SER A 160 20.55 -12.14 4.67
N THR A 161 21.10 -12.55 3.52
CA THR A 161 20.95 -11.86 2.24
C THR A 161 19.47 -11.75 1.95
N SER A 162 18.89 -10.67 2.47
CA SER A 162 17.95 -9.81 1.75
C SER A 162 17.62 -10.29 0.34
N SER A 163 16.66 -11.20 0.23
CA SER A 163 16.01 -11.50 -1.05
C SER A 163 15.27 -10.24 -1.50
N GLY A 164 15.91 -9.47 -2.38
CA GLY A 164 15.36 -8.24 -2.96
C GLY A 164 16.18 -7.01 -2.59
N GLY A 165 17.25 -6.75 -3.35
CA GLY A 165 17.89 -5.43 -3.48
C GLY A 165 18.45 -4.76 -2.21
N ALA A 166 18.36 -5.38 -1.02
CA ALA A 166 18.81 -4.76 0.21
C ALA A 166 20.32 -4.96 0.37
N LEU A 167 21.00 -3.85 0.66
CA LEU A 167 22.42 -3.78 0.95
C LEU A 167 22.84 -4.84 1.99
N PRO A 168 24.08 -5.35 1.92
CA PRO A 168 24.56 -6.33 2.89
C PRO A 168 24.43 -5.80 4.33
N SER A 169 24.03 -6.68 5.25
CA SER A 169 24.02 -6.37 6.68
C SER A 169 25.40 -6.54 7.30
N TYR A 170 25.66 -5.84 8.39
CA TYR A 170 26.86 -6.05 9.23
C TYR A 170 26.96 -7.50 9.69
N THR A 171 28.19 -8.04 9.72
CA THR A 171 28.47 -9.45 10.03
C THR A 171 29.00 -9.68 11.45
N GLY A 172 29.47 -8.62 12.13
CA GLY A 172 30.01 -8.72 13.49
C GLY A 172 28.93 -8.73 14.58
N SER A 173 29.38 -8.71 15.84
CA SER A 173 28.50 -8.55 17.01
C SER A 173 27.97 -7.12 17.09
N PHE A 174 26.69 -6.95 17.40
CA PHE A 174 26.03 -5.65 17.51
C PHE A 174 25.09 -5.65 18.72
N PRO A 175 24.82 -4.48 19.34
CA PRO A 175 23.90 -4.40 20.48
C PRO A 175 22.47 -4.76 20.06
N SER A 176 21.73 -5.41 20.96
CA SER A 176 20.33 -5.76 20.71
C SER A 176 19.44 -4.51 20.66
N ASN A 177 18.39 -4.58 19.86
CA ASN A 177 17.40 -3.54 19.71
C ASN A 177 15.98 -4.13 19.72
N ARG A 178 14.98 -3.29 19.99
CA ARG A 178 13.56 -3.67 20.05
C ARG A 178 13.02 -4.36 18.80
N PHE A 179 13.57 -4.03 17.64
CA PHE A 179 13.07 -4.46 16.34
C PHE A 179 13.92 -5.56 15.70
N ASN A 180 14.95 -6.05 16.39
CA ASN A 180 15.93 -7.01 15.86
C ASN A 180 16.52 -6.61 14.48
N ILE A 181 16.61 -5.31 14.20
CA ILE A 181 17.14 -4.77 12.95
C ILE A 181 18.67 -4.81 13.01
N LYS A 182 19.30 -5.52 12.07
CA LYS A 182 20.76 -5.57 11.95
C LYS A 182 21.31 -4.23 11.44
N PRO A 183 22.49 -3.79 11.90
CA PRO A 183 23.16 -2.64 11.31
C PRO A 183 23.53 -2.90 9.83
N GLY A 184 23.64 -1.83 9.05
CA GLY A 184 24.12 -1.91 7.68
C GLY A 184 25.61 -2.25 7.60
N CYS A 185 26.08 -2.68 6.43
CA CYS A 185 27.49 -3.08 6.21
C CYS A 185 28.53 -2.01 6.59
N LEU A 186 28.18 -0.72 6.55
CA LEU A 186 29.08 0.40 6.83
C LEU A 186 29.15 0.77 8.32
N TRP A 187 28.52 -0.01 9.20
CA TRP A 187 28.60 0.26 10.63
C TRP A 187 29.99 -0.12 11.18
N ASP A 188 30.60 0.82 11.90
CA ASP A 188 31.96 0.77 12.47
C ASP A 188 32.09 -0.17 13.70
N GLY A 189 30.98 -0.71 14.21
CA GLY A 189 30.97 -1.54 15.42
C GLY A 189 30.93 -0.77 16.75
N ASN A 190 31.31 0.51 16.74
CA ASN A 190 31.25 1.36 17.92
C ASN A 190 29.81 1.79 18.25
N ASP A 191 29.37 1.50 19.48
CA ASP A 191 28.09 1.97 20.02
C ASP A 191 28.15 3.47 20.37
N ARG A 192 27.24 4.24 19.78
CA ARG A 192 27.08 5.70 20.00
C ARG A 192 25.70 6.02 20.59
N SER A 193 25.08 5.06 21.27
CA SER A 193 23.77 5.20 21.89
C SER A 193 23.81 6.01 23.19
N ASN A 194 22.63 6.48 23.62
CA ASN A 194 22.43 7.07 24.95
C ASN A 194 22.09 6.00 26.03
N GLY A 195 22.17 4.71 25.68
CA GLY A 195 21.79 3.59 26.55
C GLY A 195 20.28 3.34 26.70
N PHE A 196 19.41 3.99 25.91
CA PHE A 196 17.95 3.80 26.00
C PHE A 196 17.51 2.36 25.71
N GLU A 197 18.01 1.74 24.63
CA GLU A 197 17.60 0.39 24.24
C GLU A 197 17.98 -0.65 25.31
N ALA A 198 19.16 -0.52 25.91
CA ALA A 198 19.58 -1.38 27.02
C ALA A 198 18.68 -1.23 28.26
N LYS A 199 18.40 0.01 28.68
CA LYS A 199 17.49 0.29 29.81
C LYS A 199 16.08 -0.22 29.55
N TRP A 200 15.58 -0.07 28.32
CA TRP A 200 14.27 -0.55 27.93
C TRP A 200 14.19 -2.07 28.02
N LEU A 201 15.20 -2.79 27.52
CA LEU A 201 15.25 -4.26 27.60
C LEU A 201 15.29 -4.74 29.04
N SER A 202 16.15 -4.16 29.89
CA SER A 202 16.21 -4.51 31.32
C SER A 202 14.87 -4.26 32.01
N ARG A 203 14.16 -3.17 31.67
CA ARG A 203 12.84 -2.90 32.22
C ARG A 203 11.78 -3.92 31.77
N GLN A 204 11.84 -4.38 30.52
CA GLN A 204 10.94 -5.43 30.03
C GLN A 204 11.20 -6.77 30.71
N GLU A 205 12.47 -7.12 30.91
CA GLU A 205 12.85 -8.34 31.66
C GLU A 205 12.40 -8.26 33.11
N GLU A 206 12.58 -7.11 33.76
CA GLU A 206 12.11 -6.88 35.12
C GLU A 206 10.59 -7.03 35.24
N MET A 207 9.83 -6.46 34.30
CA MET A 207 8.37 -6.60 34.25
C MET A 207 7.93 -8.05 34.11
N LYS A 208 8.57 -8.81 33.21
CA LYS A 208 8.28 -10.24 33.03
C LYS A 208 8.57 -11.03 34.30
N ARG A 209 9.75 -10.78 34.90
CA ARG A 209 10.14 -11.41 36.16
C ARG A 209 9.16 -11.08 37.30
N GLN A 210 8.69 -9.84 37.38
CA GLN A 210 7.69 -9.44 38.38
C GLN A 210 6.38 -10.22 38.19
N ALA A 211 5.88 -10.32 36.96
CA ALA A 211 4.68 -11.10 36.66
C ALA A 211 4.85 -12.59 37.01
N ASP A 212 6.02 -13.18 36.73
CA ASP A 212 6.30 -14.58 37.08
C ASP A 212 6.33 -14.78 38.61
N VAL A 213 6.92 -13.85 39.36
CA VAL A 213 6.96 -13.88 40.83
C VAL A 213 5.58 -13.68 41.43
N GLU A 214 4.79 -12.74 40.90
CA GLU A 214 3.40 -12.52 41.30
C GLU A 214 2.57 -13.80 41.12
N TYR A 215 2.68 -14.45 39.95
CA TYR A 215 2.01 -15.72 39.69
C TYR A 215 2.45 -16.84 40.64
N GLN A 216 3.76 -16.96 40.92
CA GLN A 216 4.26 -17.94 41.89
C GLN A 216 3.70 -17.69 43.29
N ASN A 217 3.70 -16.44 43.74
CA ASN A 217 3.15 -16.07 45.03
C ASN A 217 1.65 -16.35 45.12
N GLU A 218 0.88 -16.09 44.06
CA GLU A 218 -0.57 -16.38 44.01
C GLU A 218 -0.88 -17.89 44.09
N MET A 219 0.03 -18.75 43.62
CA MET A 219 -0.15 -20.20 43.65
C MET A 219 0.25 -20.84 44.99
N ASP A 220 1.10 -20.16 45.75
CA ASP A 220 1.63 -20.65 47.02
C ASP A 220 0.75 -20.28 48.25
N PHE A 221 -0.34 -19.51 48.06
CA PHE A 221 -1.35 -19.17 49.08
C PHE A 221 -2.74 -19.72 48.73
#